data_AF-A0A7L0B433-F1
#
_entry.id   AF-A0A7L0B433-F1
#
_cell.length_a   1.000
_cell.length_b   1.000
_cell.length_c   1.000
_cell.angle_alpha   90.00
_cell.angle_beta   90.00
_cell.angle_gamma   90.00
#
_symmetry.space_group_name_H-M   'P 1'
#
loop_
_entity.id
_entity.type
_entity.pdbx_description
1 polymer ?
#
loop_
_entity_poly.entity_id
_entity_poly.type
_entity_poly.pdbx_seq_one_letter_code
_entity_poly.pdbx_strand_id
1 'polypeptide(L)'
;AGGEALLRRCAEGLVVRFAPLLAAYIWQRQPFRLCYVPPRGETPAHIGGTTLFGDNVEDEWFIVYLVREITREFPGLAARIDDNDGEFLLIEAADFLPEWLNPENSDNRVFFYKGELHIIPLSETHEQECDQSAATPTISQALTLLSTHSEEFLAAEPIRTAVYKRISGYPEKIQASFHRAHCYLPAGIVAVLRQRPSLVAAAVQAFYLRDPVDLRACRSFQTFPPDERVMTVVTFTKCLYAQLVQQKFVPDRRSGYTLPLPSHPQYKAYELGMKLAHGFEILCSKCSKVSPDSKRNVLSGPLWGRFLSSLKEKNYFKGEMEGSAKYLELLHMAEDYFQQSVTKPESSVEVSPGDEILTLLQTTTIDLKEFEREAACLPPEDDDSWLEITPDDLDQMLKEARNESLPSSNEEEQKYDLEAVAESMKAFVSKVSTHEGAEMPWSSDESHVTFDVDSFTKALDRILGADSEELDSDDLDEEEEFDFSDEDDEDLDAENQRQDQKASPNELIGSLKSYMNEMDRELAHTNVGKSFTTQKKGASSVNAITSQSAGPDSGAEDTELTPVDVDMNLVANLLESYSAQSGLAGPTSNILQSMGVYLPENADHIGTNKGETE
;
A
#
# COMPACT_ATOMS: atom_id res chain seq x y z
N ALA A 1 -39.72 -14.70 17.62
CA ALA A 1 -39.35 -14.55 19.05
C ALA A 1 -38.10 -15.35 19.44
N GLY A 2 -37.90 -16.60 18.99
CA GLY A 2 -36.73 -17.40 19.38
C GLY A 2 -35.39 -17.04 18.71
N GLY A 3 -35.41 -16.61 17.43
CA GLY A 3 -34.18 -16.35 16.65
C GLY A 3 -33.34 -15.18 17.15
N GLU A 4 -33.96 -14.05 17.48
CA GLU A 4 -33.26 -12.87 18.03
C GLU A 4 -32.58 -13.18 19.37
N ALA A 5 -33.28 -13.85 20.28
CA ALA A 5 -32.71 -14.24 21.57
C ALA A 5 -31.52 -15.21 21.41
N LEU A 6 -31.60 -16.10 20.41
CA LEU A 6 -30.51 -17.01 20.08
C LEU A 6 -29.30 -16.27 19.49
N LEU A 7 -29.51 -15.35 18.54
CA LEU A 7 -28.43 -14.55 17.95
C LEU A 7 -27.75 -13.65 18.99
N ARG A 8 -28.51 -13.03 19.89
CA ARG A 8 -27.92 -12.25 21.00
C ARG A 8 -27.11 -13.12 21.95
N ARG A 9 -27.61 -14.31 22.30
CA ARG A 9 -26.87 -15.27 23.13
C ARG A 9 -25.60 -15.76 22.43
N CYS A 10 -25.65 -15.97 21.12
CA CYS A 10 -24.46 -16.30 20.33
C CYS A 10 -23.47 -15.13 20.36
N ALA A 11 -23.90 -13.89 20.10
CA ALA A 11 -23.04 -12.71 20.17
C ALA A 11 -22.35 -12.56 21.54
N GLU A 12 -23.09 -12.71 22.64
CA GLU A 12 -22.52 -12.74 23.99
C GLU A 12 -21.53 -13.90 24.18
N GLY A 13 -21.85 -15.07 23.63
CA GLY A 13 -20.98 -16.25 23.67
C GLY A 13 -19.65 -16.06 22.94
N LEU A 14 -19.68 -15.41 21.77
CA LEU A 14 -18.51 -15.05 20.95
C LEU A 14 -17.58 -14.13 21.73
N VAL A 15 -18.15 -13.05 22.25
CA VAL A 15 -17.45 -12.04 23.04
C VAL A 15 -16.68 -12.69 24.18
N VAL A 16 -17.32 -13.57 24.96
CA VAL A 16 -16.67 -14.25 26.09
C VAL A 16 -15.60 -15.26 25.62
N ARG A 17 -15.83 -15.98 24.53
CA ARG A 17 -14.92 -17.04 24.06
C ARG A 17 -13.63 -16.47 23.48
N PHE A 18 -13.75 -15.40 22.70
CA PHE A 18 -12.64 -14.79 21.97
C PHE A 18 -12.03 -13.57 22.67
N ALA A 19 -12.62 -13.08 23.77
CA ALA A 19 -12.07 -11.99 24.59
C ALA A 19 -10.56 -12.11 24.89
N PRO A 20 -10.02 -13.27 25.29
CA PRO A 20 -8.59 -13.36 25.61
C PRO A 20 -7.68 -13.11 24.41
N LEU A 21 -8.10 -13.57 23.22
CA LEU A 21 -7.38 -13.35 21.97
C LEU A 21 -7.50 -11.90 21.52
N LEU A 22 -8.72 -11.35 21.57
CA LEU A 22 -9.01 -9.98 21.15
C LEU A 22 -8.36 -8.93 22.05
N ALA A 23 -8.28 -9.18 23.36
CA ALA A 23 -7.67 -8.27 24.33
C ALA A 23 -6.13 -8.28 24.27
N ALA A 24 -5.53 -9.43 23.91
CA ALA A 24 -4.08 -9.54 23.74
C ALA A 24 -3.59 -8.98 22.40
N TYR A 25 -4.47 -8.83 21.41
CA TYR A 25 -4.14 -8.35 20.07
C TYR A 25 -4.13 -6.81 20.03
N ILE A 26 -3.10 -6.23 19.41
CA ILE A 26 -2.99 -4.79 19.18
C ILE A 26 -3.50 -4.51 17.76
N TRP A 27 -4.77 -4.14 17.65
CA TRP A 27 -5.40 -3.70 16.40
C TRP A 27 -4.81 -2.37 15.94
N GLN A 28 -4.59 -2.21 14.63
CA GLN A 28 -4.01 -0.97 14.12
C GLN A 28 -4.99 0.20 14.21
N ARG A 29 -6.24 0.01 13.76
CA ARG A 29 -7.22 1.10 13.66
C ARG A 29 -8.50 0.82 14.44
N GLN A 30 -9.25 -0.23 14.13
CA GLN A 30 -10.45 -0.61 14.88
C GLN A 30 -10.38 -2.07 15.35
N PRO A 31 -10.82 -2.36 16.59
CA PRO A 31 -10.88 -3.73 17.08
C PRO A 31 -12.05 -4.49 16.44
N PHE A 32 -11.85 -5.78 16.18
CA PHE A 32 -12.90 -6.67 15.72
C PHE A 32 -14.10 -6.69 16.68
N ARG A 33 -15.28 -6.37 16.15
CA ARG A 33 -16.52 -6.33 16.92
C ARG A 33 -17.69 -6.84 16.09
N LEU A 34 -18.44 -7.76 16.70
CA LEU A 34 -19.68 -8.28 16.15
C LEU A 34 -20.86 -7.91 17.06
N CYS A 35 -21.95 -7.45 16.46
CA CYS A 35 -23.20 -7.13 17.15
C CYS A 35 -24.40 -7.77 16.46
N TYR A 36 -25.52 -7.84 17.18
CA TYR A 36 -26.79 -8.24 16.59
C TYR A 36 -27.28 -7.16 15.63
N VAL A 37 -27.56 -7.53 14.39
CA VAL A 37 -28.10 -6.66 13.36
C VAL A 37 -29.55 -7.08 13.07
N PRO A 38 -30.53 -6.18 13.22
CA PRO A 38 -31.93 -6.47 12.90
C PRO A 38 -32.09 -6.71 11.38
N PRO A 39 -33.14 -7.44 10.96
CA PRO A 39 -33.36 -7.73 9.54
C PRO A 39 -33.58 -6.43 8.75
N ARG A 40 -32.93 -6.33 7.58
CA ARG A 40 -33.01 -5.15 6.71
C ARG A 40 -33.18 -5.60 5.25
N GLY A 41 -34.30 -5.24 4.63
CA GLY A 41 -34.63 -5.66 3.27
C GLY A 41 -34.65 -7.18 3.13
N GLU A 42 -33.85 -7.71 2.20
CA GLU A 42 -33.71 -9.15 1.93
C GLU A 42 -32.73 -9.85 2.88
N THR A 43 -32.00 -9.10 3.71
CA THR A 43 -31.02 -9.66 4.64
C THR A 43 -31.70 -10.05 5.94
N PRO A 44 -31.62 -11.34 6.36
CA PRO A 44 -32.21 -11.80 7.61
C PRO A 44 -31.50 -11.18 8.83
N ALA A 45 -32.11 -11.32 10.01
CA ALA A 45 -31.45 -10.94 11.25
C ALA A 45 -30.16 -11.76 11.42
N HIS A 46 -29.04 -11.12 11.70
CA HIS A 46 -27.74 -11.76 11.75
C HIS A 46 -26.83 -11.13 12.81
N ILE A 47 -25.64 -11.71 12.95
CA ILE A 47 -24.54 -11.13 13.72
C ILE A 47 -23.57 -10.55 12.70
N GLY A 48 -23.27 -9.26 12.78
CA GLY A 48 -22.45 -8.57 11.81
C GLY A 48 -21.61 -7.47 12.44
N GLY A 49 -20.64 -6.98 11.70
CA GLY A 49 -19.76 -5.89 12.10
C GLY A 49 -18.89 -5.45 10.93
N THR A 50 -18.40 -4.22 11.01
CA THR A 50 -17.47 -3.64 10.03
C THR A 50 -16.25 -3.18 10.80
N THR A 51 -15.06 -3.51 10.31
CA THR A 51 -13.79 -3.17 10.96
C THR A 51 -12.90 -2.45 9.96
N LEU A 52 -12.45 -1.24 10.30
CA LEU A 52 -11.40 -0.56 9.55
C LEU A 52 -10.05 -1.09 10.03
N PHE A 53 -9.38 -1.90 9.22
CA PHE A 53 -8.09 -2.51 9.59
C PHE A 53 -6.88 -1.59 9.32
N GLY A 54 -6.94 -0.72 8.30
CA GLY A 54 -5.86 0.21 7.99
C GLY A 54 -4.83 -0.38 7.02
N ASP A 55 -3.54 -0.21 7.32
CA ASP A 55 -2.44 -0.69 6.46
C ASP A 55 -1.94 -2.09 6.87
N ASN A 56 -2.39 -2.60 8.02
CA ASN A 56 -1.96 -3.88 8.57
C ASN A 56 -2.84 -5.00 8.01
N VAL A 57 -2.44 -5.56 6.87
CA VAL A 57 -3.11 -6.71 6.24
C VAL A 57 -3.23 -7.92 7.19
N GLU A 58 -2.37 -8.05 8.20
CA GLU A 58 -2.49 -9.12 9.19
C GLU A 58 -3.72 -8.95 10.13
N ASP A 59 -4.26 -7.73 10.32
CA ASP A 59 -5.52 -7.52 11.05
C ASP A 59 -6.68 -8.19 10.28
N GLU A 60 -6.72 -8.05 8.96
CA GLU A 60 -7.73 -8.66 8.07
C GLU A 60 -7.67 -10.19 8.12
N TRP A 61 -6.48 -10.77 7.94
CA TRP A 61 -6.31 -12.23 7.98
C TRP A 61 -6.56 -12.82 9.38
N PHE A 62 -6.30 -12.06 10.43
CA PHE A 62 -6.69 -12.46 11.77
C PHE A 62 -8.22 -12.48 11.94
N ILE A 63 -8.96 -11.54 11.32
CA ILE A 63 -10.42 -11.57 11.27
C ILE A 63 -10.92 -12.82 10.53
N VAL A 64 -10.32 -13.19 9.39
CA VAL A 64 -10.67 -14.42 8.67
C VAL A 64 -10.50 -15.65 9.55
N TYR A 65 -9.37 -15.75 10.27
CA TYR A 65 -9.14 -16.80 11.25
C TYR A 65 -10.22 -16.81 12.33
N LEU A 66 -10.54 -15.66 12.93
CA LEU A 66 -11.57 -15.55 13.97
C LEU A 66 -12.93 -16.01 13.44
N VAL A 67 -13.36 -15.56 12.26
CA VAL A 67 -14.65 -15.94 11.67
C VAL A 67 -14.72 -17.45 11.40
N ARG A 68 -13.65 -18.06 10.89
CA ARG A 68 -13.57 -19.52 10.75
C ARG A 68 -13.73 -20.23 12.09
N GLU A 69 -13.01 -19.79 13.12
CA GLU A 69 -13.11 -20.35 14.47
C GLU A 69 -14.49 -20.18 15.10
N ILE A 70 -15.14 -19.04 14.83
CA ILE A 70 -16.50 -18.74 15.25
C ILE A 70 -17.49 -19.73 14.63
N THR A 71 -17.42 -19.97 13.32
CA THR A 71 -18.32 -20.93 12.64
C THR A 71 -18.04 -22.38 13.06
N ARG A 72 -16.82 -22.69 13.51
CA ARG A 72 -16.47 -24.00 14.09
C ARG A 72 -17.06 -24.22 15.48
N GLU A 73 -16.96 -23.22 16.36
CA GLU A 73 -17.50 -23.30 17.73
C GLU A 73 -19.05 -23.22 17.72
N PHE A 74 -19.62 -22.48 16.79
CA PHE A 74 -21.06 -22.30 16.62
C PHE A 74 -21.50 -22.86 15.26
N PRO A 75 -21.65 -24.20 15.11
CA PRO A 75 -21.90 -24.86 13.82
C PRO A 75 -23.26 -24.51 13.18
N GLY A 76 -24.14 -23.82 13.91
CA GLY A 76 -25.37 -23.26 13.37
C GLY A 76 -25.20 -21.91 12.66
N LEU A 77 -24.00 -21.32 12.67
CA LEU A 77 -23.68 -20.08 12.00
C LEU A 77 -22.97 -20.36 10.68
N ALA A 78 -23.42 -19.66 9.63
CA ALA A 78 -22.66 -19.46 8.40
C ALA A 78 -22.18 -18.01 8.40
N ALA A 79 -20.96 -17.76 7.92
CA ALA A 79 -20.36 -16.44 7.88
C ALA A 79 -19.85 -16.12 6.48
N ARG A 80 -20.06 -14.86 6.09
CA ARG A 80 -19.49 -14.22 4.90
C ARG A 80 -18.52 -13.14 5.38
N ILE A 81 -17.46 -12.92 4.63
CA ILE A 81 -16.48 -11.86 4.88
C ILE A 81 -16.16 -11.25 3.52
N ASP A 82 -16.29 -9.95 3.41
CA ASP A 82 -15.99 -9.16 2.23
C ASP A 82 -15.12 -7.95 2.60
N ASP A 83 -14.30 -7.51 1.67
CA ASP A 83 -13.46 -6.31 1.78
C ASP A 83 -13.79 -5.30 0.65
N ASN A 84 -12.92 -4.33 0.41
CA ASN A 84 -13.16 -3.33 -0.65
C ASN A 84 -13.07 -3.92 -2.07
N ASP A 85 -12.41 -5.06 -2.24
CA ASP A 85 -12.31 -5.81 -3.50
C ASP A 85 -13.44 -6.86 -3.64
N GLY A 86 -14.28 -7.02 -2.62
CA GLY A 86 -15.41 -7.94 -2.57
C GLY A 86 -15.04 -9.28 -1.94
N GLU A 87 -15.03 -10.35 -2.72
CA GLU A 87 -14.73 -11.71 -2.24
C GLU A 87 -13.21 -11.99 -2.27
N PHE A 88 -12.42 -11.25 -1.49
CA PHE A 88 -10.95 -11.35 -1.48
C PHE A 88 -10.39 -12.74 -1.14
N LEU A 89 -11.16 -13.59 -0.45
CA LEU A 89 -10.77 -14.98 -0.19
C LEU A 89 -10.56 -15.77 -1.49
N LEU A 90 -11.25 -15.40 -2.57
CA LEU A 90 -11.10 -16.01 -3.89
C LEU A 90 -9.81 -15.57 -4.58
N ILE A 91 -9.26 -14.40 -4.24
CA ILE A 91 -8.00 -13.89 -4.82
C ILE A 91 -6.85 -14.82 -4.42
N GLU A 92 -6.77 -15.22 -3.15
CA GLU A 92 -5.75 -16.16 -2.68
C GLU A 92 -5.85 -17.55 -3.33
N ALA A 93 -7.05 -17.92 -3.81
CA ALA A 93 -7.30 -19.21 -4.44
C ALA A 93 -7.46 -19.12 -5.96
N ALA A 94 -7.09 -17.99 -6.59
CA ALA A 94 -7.40 -17.67 -7.98
C ALA A 94 -7.01 -18.78 -8.97
N ASP A 95 -5.82 -19.36 -8.81
CA ASP A 95 -5.30 -20.43 -9.67
C ASP A 95 -6.09 -21.74 -9.61
N PHE A 96 -6.89 -21.92 -8.56
CA PHE A 96 -7.65 -23.14 -8.29
C PHE A 96 -9.16 -22.95 -8.42
N LEU A 97 -9.62 -21.74 -8.77
CA LEU A 97 -11.03 -21.46 -8.92
C LEU A 97 -11.62 -22.17 -10.15
N PRO A 98 -12.88 -22.62 -10.08
CA PRO A 98 -13.57 -23.09 -11.28
C PRO A 98 -13.75 -21.97 -12.31
N GLU A 99 -13.64 -22.28 -13.61
CA GLU A 99 -13.79 -21.31 -14.70
C GLU A 99 -15.14 -20.56 -14.71
N TRP A 100 -16.17 -21.15 -14.09
CA TRP A 100 -17.49 -20.52 -14.00
C TRP A 100 -17.56 -19.43 -12.92
N LEU A 101 -16.66 -19.43 -11.92
CA LEU A 101 -16.71 -18.52 -10.78
C LEU A 101 -15.94 -17.24 -11.12
N ASN A 102 -16.67 -16.13 -11.26
CA ASN A 102 -16.13 -14.84 -11.65
C ASN A 102 -16.58 -13.76 -10.64
N PRO A 103 -15.91 -12.60 -10.58
CA PRO A 103 -16.28 -11.52 -9.66
C PRO A 103 -17.76 -11.13 -9.74
N GLU A 104 -18.32 -11.08 -10.96
CA GLU A 104 -19.72 -10.73 -11.23
C GLU A 104 -20.76 -11.71 -10.67
N ASN A 105 -20.38 -12.97 -10.43
CA ASN A 105 -21.31 -14.01 -9.98
C ASN A 105 -20.97 -14.62 -8.61
N SER A 106 -19.89 -14.15 -7.98
CA SER A 106 -19.39 -14.62 -6.69
C SER A 106 -20.28 -14.25 -5.49
N ASP A 107 -21.14 -13.24 -5.67
CA ASP A 107 -22.01 -12.70 -4.64
C ASP A 107 -22.91 -13.77 -3.98
N ASN A 108 -22.88 -13.80 -2.65
CA ASN A 108 -23.63 -14.74 -1.80
C ASN A 108 -23.38 -16.22 -2.13
N ARG A 109 -22.16 -16.58 -2.56
CA ARG A 109 -21.76 -17.99 -2.81
C ARG A 109 -20.69 -18.51 -1.88
N VAL A 110 -19.86 -17.63 -1.33
CA VAL A 110 -18.70 -18.00 -0.52
C VAL A 110 -19.06 -17.87 0.97
N PHE A 111 -18.93 -18.96 1.71
CA PHE A 111 -19.24 -18.97 3.15
C PHE A 111 -18.28 -19.83 3.94
N PHE A 112 -17.93 -19.38 5.14
CA PHE A 112 -17.48 -20.27 6.20
C PHE A 112 -18.69 -20.92 6.87
N TYR A 113 -18.72 -22.24 6.91
CA TYR A 113 -19.75 -23.01 7.59
C TYR A 113 -19.12 -24.22 8.31
N LYS A 114 -19.43 -24.39 9.60
CA LYS A 114 -18.82 -25.44 10.45
C LYS A 114 -17.28 -25.43 10.46
N GLY A 115 -16.65 -24.25 10.28
CA GLY A 115 -15.20 -24.10 10.23
C GLY A 115 -14.54 -24.43 8.88
N GLU A 116 -15.34 -24.74 7.86
CA GLU A 116 -14.87 -25.05 6.51
C GLU A 116 -15.40 -24.05 5.48
N LEU A 117 -14.60 -23.77 4.44
CA LEU A 117 -14.97 -22.92 3.32
C LEU A 117 -15.88 -23.69 2.35
N HIS A 118 -17.01 -23.07 2.02
CA HIS A 118 -18.02 -23.60 1.11
C HIS A 118 -18.24 -22.62 -0.04
N ILE A 119 -18.42 -23.15 -1.26
CA ILE A 119 -18.73 -22.40 -2.48
C ILE A 119 -19.99 -23.01 -3.09
N ILE A 120 -21.05 -22.21 -3.22
CA ILE A 120 -22.33 -22.65 -3.78
C ILE A 120 -22.26 -22.62 -5.33
N PRO A 121 -22.39 -23.77 -6.02
CA PRO A 121 -22.33 -23.85 -7.47
C PRO A 121 -23.53 -23.21 -8.16
N LEU A 122 -23.45 -23.06 -9.48
CA LEU A 122 -24.60 -22.70 -10.31
C LEU A 122 -25.65 -23.81 -10.22
N SER A 123 -26.94 -23.45 -10.11
CA SER A 123 -28.01 -24.45 -10.09
C SER A 123 -28.08 -25.17 -11.44
N GLU A 124 -28.09 -26.51 -11.43
CA GLU A 124 -28.05 -27.41 -12.60
C GLU A 124 -29.11 -27.13 -13.68
N THR A 125 -30.17 -26.36 -13.38
CA THR A 125 -31.21 -25.96 -14.33
C THR A 125 -30.74 -25.09 -15.50
N HIS A 126 -29.48 -24.59 -15.51
CA HIS A 126 -28.95 -23.72 -16.56
C HIS A 126 -27.80 -24.33 -17.40
N GLU A 127 -27.51 -25.63 -17.30
CA GLU A 127 -26.44 -26.25 -18.11
C GLU A 127 -26.73 -26.27 -19.63
N GLN A 128 -27.93 -25.85 -20.08
CA GLN A 128 -28.33 -25.97 -21.49
C GLN A 128 -28.50 -24.67 -22.27
N GLU A 129 -28.42 -23.49 -21.65
CA GLU A 129 -28.41 -22.23 -22.40
C GLU A 129 -27.43 -21.25 -21.74
N CYS A 130 -26.38 -20.92 -22.49
CA CYS A 130 -25.38 -19.92 -22.18
C CYS A 130 -26.03 -18.53 -22.29
N ASP A 131 -26.88 -18.18 -21.33
CA ASP A 131 -27.40 -16.83 -21.14
C ASP A 131 -26.76 -16.20 -19.90
N GLN A 132 -26.19 -15.02 -20.12
CA GLN A 132 -25.23 -14.29 -19.29
C GLN A 132 -25.82 -13.68 -18.00
N SER A 133 -26.72 -14.39 -17.30
CA SER A 133 -27.14 -13.99 -15.96
C SER A 133 -27.68 -15.21 -15.21
N ALA A 134 -26.78 -16.10 -14.79
CA ALA A 134 -27.14 -17.07 -13.77
C ALA A 134 -27.43 -16.29 -12.48
N ALA A 135 -28.71 -16.15 -12.13
CA ALA A 135 -29.16 -15.33 -11.00
C ALA A 135 -28.37 -15.69 -9.73
N THR A 136 -27.65 -14.70 -9.18
CA THR A 136 -26.97 -14.83 -7.89
C THR A 136 -27.99 -15.20 -6.81
N PRO A 137 -27.74 -16.24 -6.00
CA PRO A 137 -28.69 -16.64 -4.97
C PRO A 137 -28.89 -15.49 -3.97
N THR A 138 -30.13 -15.29 -3.55
CA THR A 138 -30.38 -14.41 -2.39
C THR A 138 -29.76 -15.02 -1.13
N ILE A 139 -29.39 -14.20 -0.14
CA ILE A 139 -28.83 -14.68 1.13
C ILE A 139 -29.71 -15.75 1.78
N SER A 140 -31.03 -15.59 1.74
CA SER A 140 -31.98 -16.57 2.31
C SER A 140 -31.96 -17.91 1.57
N GLN A 141 -31.82 -17.90 0.24
CA GLN A 141 -31.66 -19.11 -0.56
C GLN A 141 -30.32 -19.78 -0.28
N ALA A 142 -29.22 -19.01 -0.26
CA ALA A 142 -27.88 -19.50 0.03
C ALA A 142 -27.81 -20.20 1.40
N LEU A 143 -28.37 -19.58 2.45
CA LEU A 143 -28.44 -20.19 3.79
C LEU A 143 -29.30 -21.46 3.81
N THR A 144 -30.40 -21.49 3.06
CA THR A 144 -31.26 -22.68 2.97
C THR A 144 -30.51 -23.83 2.29
N LEU A 145 -29.82 -23.55 1.19
CA LEU A 145 -28.96 -24.50 0.48
C LEU A 145 -27.86 -25.04 1.41
N LEU A 146 -27.09 -24.17 2.06
CA LEU A 146 -26.04 -24.58 3.00
C LEU A 146 -26.58 -25.46 4.14
N SER A 147 -27.78 -25.17 4.64
CA SER A 147 -28.38 -25.98 5.72
C SER A 147 -28.84 -27.38 5.28
N THR A 148 -29.11 -27.57 3.98
CA THR A 148 -29.65 -28.83 3.43
C THR A 148 -28.59 -29.70 2.76
N HIS A 149 -27.63 -29.09 2.06
CA HIS A 149 -26.65 -29.78 1.21
C HIS A 149 -25.21 -29.35 1.53
N SER A 150 -24.86 -29.13 2.80
CA SER A 150 -23.54 -28.58 3.16
C SER A 150 -22.35 -29.38 2.62
N GLU A 151 -22.48 -30.71 2.52
CA GLU A 151 -21.37 -31.56 2.05
C GLU A 151 -21.09 -31.40 0.53
N GLU A 152 -22.09 -31.02 -0.26
CA GLU A 152 -21.96 -30.82 -1.71
C GLU A 152 -21.30 -29.48 -2.05
N PHE A 153 -21.44 -28.50 -1.16
CA PHE A 153 -20.90 -27.15 -1.36
C PHE A 153 -19.51 -26.96 -0.75
N LEU A 154 -18.90 -28.03 -0.25
CA LEU A 154 -17.55 -27.96 0.28
C LEU A 154 -16.57 -27.54 -0.82
N ALA A 155 -15.81 -26.47 -0.59
CA ALA A 155 -14.85 -25.99 -1.58
C ALA A 155 -13.78 -27.06 -1.85
N ALA A 156 -13.28 -27.11 -3.09
CA ALA A 156 -12.26 -28.06 -3.49
C ALA A 156 -11.01 -27.94 -2.59
N GLU A 157 -10.32 -29.06 -2.37
CA GLU A 157 -9.14 -29.11 -1.48
C GLU A 157 -8.06 -28.08 -1.82
N PRO A 158 -7.71 -27.83 -3.10
CA PRO A 158 -6.71 -26.81 -3.44
C PRO A 158 -7.13 -25.39 -3.03
N ILE A 159 -8.40 -25.03 -3.25
CA ILE A 159 -8.97 -23.72 -2.85
C ILE A 159 -8.89 -23.55 -1.34
N ARG A 160 -9.34 -24.57 -0.58
CA ARG A 160 -9.28 -24.53 0.88
C ARG A 160 -7.85 -24.45 1.38
N THR A 161 -6.94 -25.21 0.78
CA THR A 161 -5.52 -25.22 1.16
C THR A 161 -4.89 -23.84 0.95
N ALA A 162 -5.16 -23.17 -0.17
CA ALA A 162 -4.66 -21.83 -0.45
C ALA A 162 -5.12 -20.82 0.61
N VAL A 163 -6.43 -20.74 0.88
CA VAL A 163 -6.98 -19.84 1.90
C VAL A 163 -6.47 -20.21 3.31
N TYR A 164 -6.42 -21.50 3.63
CA TYR A 164 -6.01 -21.97 4.96
C TYR A 164 -4.53 -21.80 5.22
N LYS A 165 -3.69 -21.78 4.18
CA LYS A 165 -2.27 -21.46 4.28
C LYS A 165 -2.08 -20.05 4.85
N ARG A 166 -2.88 -19.07 4.42
CA ARG A 166 -2.76 -17.68 4.88
C ARG A 166 -3.13 -17.47 6.34
N ILE A 167 -4.14 -18.20 6.82
CA ILE A 167 -4.54 -18.25 8.25
C ILE A 167 -3.79 -19.30 9.07
N SER A 168 -2.85 -20.03 8.47
CA SER A 168 -2.08 -21.05 9.19
C SER A 168 -1.17 -20.41 10.25
N GLY A 169 -1.02 -21.09 11.39
CA GLY A 169 -0.20 -20.61 12.50
C GLY A 169 -0.88 -19.61 13.43
N TYR A 170 -2.09 -19.14 13.15
CA TYR A 170 -2.91 -18.46 14.15
C TYR A 170 -3.42 -19.48 15.20
N PRO A 171 -3.44 -19.13 16.51
CA PRO A 171 -3.17 -17.80 17.07
C PRO A 171 -1.69 -17.50 17.43
N GLU A 172 -0.78 -18.47 17.37
CA GLU A 172 0.62 -18.27 17.78
C GLU A 172 1.35 -17.21 16.94
N LYS A 173 0.99 -17.09 15.65
CA LYS A 173 1.52 -16.09 14.70
C LYS A 173 1.35 -14.64 15.20
N ILE A 174 0.35 -14.37 16.04
CA ILE A 174 0.13 -13.04 16.65
C ILE A 174 1.36 -12.59 17.44
N GLN A 175 2.02 -13.50 18.17
CA GLN A 175 3.20 -13.13 18.94
C GLN A 175 4.39 -12.81 18.04
N ALA A 176 4.47 -13.45 16.86
CA ALA A 176 5.50 -13.18 15.87
C ALA A 176 5.28 -11.89 15.08
N SER A 177 4.06 -11.31 15.10
CA SER A 177 3.77 -10.01 14.51
C SER A 177 4.06 -8.85 15.47
N PHE A 178 4.35 -9.12 16.75
CA PHE A 178 4.78 -8.09 17.68
C PHE A 178 6.28 -7.77 17.54
N HIS A 179 6.61 -6.53 17.85
CA HIS A 179 7.97 -6.01 17.89
C HIS A 179 8.12 -5.14 19.13
N ARG A 180 9.13 -5.43 19.95
CA ARG A 180 9.45 -4.70 21.18
C ARG A 180 10.67 -3.84 20.97
N ALA A 181 10.52 -2.54 21.21
CA ALA A 181 11.60 -1.58 21.14
C ALA A 181 11.69 -0.75 22.42
N HIS A 182 12.88 -0.26 22.76
CA HIS A 182 13.05 0.70 23.84
C HIS A 182 12.62 2.08 23.36
N CYS A 183 11.96 2.82 24.23
CA CYS A 183 11.45 4.16 23.95
C CYS A 183 11.72 5.08 25.16
N TYR A 184 12.27 6.26 24.91
CA TYR A 184 12.41 7.30 25.93
C TYR A 184 11.12 8.14 26.03
N LEU A 185 10.28 7.84 27.02
CA LEU A 185 8.92 8.38 27.08
C LEU A 185 8.64 9.16 28.36
N PRO A 186 7.81 10.22 28.30
CA PRO A 186 7.27 10.85 29.49
C PRO A 186 6.58 9.84 30.40
N ALA A 187 6.76 9.98 31.71
CA ALA A 187 6.22 9.05 32.69
C ALA A 187 4.69 8.87 32.63
N GLY A 188 3.96 9.93 32.27
CA GLY A 188 2.51 9.84 32.04
C GLY A 188 2.14 8.86 30.92
N ILE A 189 2.91 8.84 29.82
CA ILE A 189 2.69 7.90 28.71
C ILE A 189 3.01 6.48 29.16
N VAL A 190 4.11 6.29 29.91
CA VAL A 190 4.47 4.97 30.47
C VAL A 190 3.35 4.44 31.36
N ALA A 191 2.78 5.28 32.22
CA ALA A 191 1.67 4.92 33.10
C ALA A 191 0.41 4.52 32.32
N VAL A 192 0.07 5.27 31.25
CA VAL A 192 -1.07 4.96 30.37
C VAL A 192 -0.85 3.65 29.63
N LEU A 193 0.31 3.43 29.03
CA LEU A 193 0.62 2.21 28.28
C LEU A 193 0.67 0.96 29.17
N ARG A 194 1.03 1.08 30.46
CA ARG A 194 0.95 -0.03 31.42
C ARG A 194 -0.47 -0.53 31.64
N GLN A 195 -1.43 0.38 31.71
CA GLN A 195 -2.83 0.02 31.90
C GLN A 195 -3.46 -0.38 30.58
N ARG A 196 -3.10 0.30 29.49
CA ARG A 196 -3.74 0.10 28.19
C ARG A 196 -2.75 0.14 27.03
N PRO A 197 -2.09 -1.01 26.75
CA PRO A 197 -1.11 -1.12 25.69
C PRO A 197 -1.67 -0.83 24.29
N SER A 198 -2.95 -1.11 24.04
CA SER A 198 -3.58 -0.92 22.73
C SER A 198 -3.60 0.53 22.24
N LEU A 199 -3.48 1.51 23.15
CA LEU A 199 -3.41 2.94 22.79
C LEU A 199 -2.15 3.30 22.00
N VAL A 200 -1.13 2.44 21.99
CA VAL A 200 0.06 2.61 21.15
C VAL A 200 -0.33 2.76 19.67
N ALA A 201 -1.32 1.99 19.20
CA ALA A 201 -1.75 2.01 17.80
C ALA A 201 -2.38 3.36 17.42
N ALA A 202 -3.27 3.88 18.27
CA ALA A 202 -3.88 5.19 18.07
C ALA A 202 -2.83 6.32 18.08
N ALA A 203 -1.84 6.24 18.98
CA ALA A 203 -0.78 7.24 19.05
C ALA A 203 0.13 7.21 17.83
N VAL A 204 0.54 6.01 17.39
CA VAL A 204 1.31 5.83 16.14
C VAL A 204 0.53 6.38 14.96
N GLN A 205 -0.75 6.06 14.83
CA GLN A 205 -1.59 6.53 13.72
C GLN A 205 -1.75 8.05 13.73
N ALA A 206 -1.98 8.66 14.90
CA ALA A 206 -2.07 10.10 15.04
C ALA A 206 -0.76 10.81 14.66
N PHE A 207 0.38 10.20 14.98
CA PHE A 207 1.67 10.70 14.51
C PHE A 207 1.85 10.48 13.00
N TYR A 208 1.52 9.30 12.49
CA TYR A 208 1.72 8.91 11.09
C TYR A 208 0.92 9.80 10.13
N LEU A 209 -0.34 10.11 10.47
CA LEU A 209 -1.28 10.92 9.71
C LEU A 209 -1.32 12.40 10.15
N ARG A 210 -0.32 12.87 10.89
CA ARG A 210 -0.28 14.23 11.45
C ARG A 210 -0.36 15.30 10.37
N ASP A 211 -1.06 16.39 10.68
CA ASP A 211 -1.10 17.59 9.85
C ASP A 211 -0.32 18.77 10.50
N PRO A 212 -0.18 19.93 9.83
CA PRO A 212 0.47 21.09 10.41
C PRO A 212 -0.25 21.67 11.65
N VAL A 213 -1.55 21.44 11.82
CA VAL A 213 -2.33 21.88 12.99
C VAL A 213 -1.96 21.04 14.21
N ASP A 214 -1.87 19.74 14.03
CA ASP A 214 -1.44 18.75 15.02
C ASP A 214 -0.03 19.07 15.53
N LEU A 215 0.89 19.38 14.63
CA LEU A 215 2.25 19.77 14.98
C LEU A 215 2.32 21.10 15.75
N ARG A 216 1.39 22.04 15.49
CA ARG A 216 1.31 23.28 16.27
C ARG A 216 0.90 23.01 17.72
N ALA A 217 0.02 22.05 17.95
CA ALA A 217 -0.37 21.64 19.31
C ALA A 217 0.81 21.04 20.10
N CYS A 218 1.68 20.29 19.41
CA CYS A 218 2.88 19.69 20.00
C CYS A 218 4.02 20.68 20.30
N ARG A 219 3.86 21.99 20.07
CA ARG A 219 4.93 22.97 20.35
C ARG A 219 5.16 23.19 21.84
N SER A 220 4.14 23.05 22.66
CA SER A 220 4.21 23.34 24.10
C SER A 220 4.17 22.10 24.99
N PHE A 221 3.84 20.92 24.44
CA PHE A 221 3.68 19.66 25.19
C PHE A 221 2.96 19.86 26.54
N GLN A 222 1.68 20.22 26.47
CA GLN A 222 0.90 20.58 27.68
C GLN A 222 0.51 19.34 28.48
N THR A 223 0.23 18.24 27.80
CA THR A 223 -0.27 17.01 28.46
C THR A 223 0.90 16.16 28.94
N PHE A 224 1.93 16.01 28.10
CA PHE A 224 3.08 15.16 28.38
C PHE A 224 4.39 15.95 28.33
N PRO A 225 4.77 16.64 29.41
CA PRO A 225 5.99 17.44 29.43
C PRO A 225 7.24 16.55 29.21
N PRO A 226 8.25 17.03 28.46
CA PRO A 226 9.44 16.26 28.12
C PRO A 226 10.48 16.14 29.26
N ASP A 227 10.24 16.76 30.42
CA ASP A 227 11.22 16.83 31.50
C ASP A 227 11.41 15.49 32.23
N GLU A 228 10.30 14.79 32.52
CA GLU A 228 10.28 13.54 33.28
C GLU A 228 10.12 12.35 32.34
N ARG A 229 11.19 12.00 31.63
CA ARG A 229 11.24 10.87 30.71
C ARG A 229 11.99 9.67 31.30
N VAL A 230 11.51 8.48 30.99
CA VAL A 230 12.08 7.22 31.46
C VAL A 230 12.20 6.26 30.29
N MET A 231 13.24 5.42 30.32
CA MET A 231 13.37 4.32 29.37
C MET A 231 12.40 3.20 29.69
N THR A 232 11.62 2.78 28.69
CA THR A 232 10.70 1.65 28.81
C THR A 232 10.70 0.82 27.53
N VAL A 233 10.29 -0.43 27.64
CA VAL A 233 9.96 -1.26 26.48
C VAL A 233 8.52 -0.98 26.08
N VAL A 234 8.29 -0.76 24.79
CA VAL A 234 6.95 -0.66 24.21
C VAL A 234 6.78 -1.79 23.20
N THR A 235 5.63 -2.44 23.24
CA THR A 235 5.26 -3.49 22.29
C THR A 235 4.39 -2.89 21.20
N PHE A 236 4.81 -3.05 19.96
CA PHE A 236 4.10 -2.63 18.75
C PHE A 236 3.73 -3.87 17.93
N THR A 237 2.84 -3.72 16.96
CA THR A 237 2.88 -4.61 15.80
C THR A 237 4.03 -4.20 14.89
N LYS A 238 4.56 -5.13 14.09
CA LYS A 238 5.58 -4.84 13.08
C LYS A 238 5.14 -3.70 12.15
N CYS A 239 3.87 -3.70 11.71
CA CYS A 239 3.31 -2.61 10.91
C CYS A 239 3.42 -1.24 11.61
N LEU A 240 2.93 -1.12 12.85
CA LEU A 240 3.00 0.12 13.63
C LEU A 240 4.43 0.59 13.87
N TYR A 241 5.33 -0.35 14.15
CA TYR A 241 6.74 -0.05 14.33
C TYR A 241 7.39 0.47 13.05
N ALA A 242 7.16 -0.18 11.91
CA ALA A 242 7.65 0.29 10.60
C ALA A 242 7.15 1.70 10.28
N GLN A 243 5.86 1.98 10.53
CA GLN A 243 5.27 3.31 10.35
C GLN A 243 5.98 4.39 11.16
N LEU A 244 6.45 4.10 12.38
CA LEU A 244 7.22 5.04 13.19
C LEU A 244 8.68 5.17 12.73
N VAL A 245 9.35 4.06 12.45
CA VAL A 245 10.79 4.06 12.12
C VAL A 245 11.04 4.78 10.80
N GLN A 246 10.26 4.48 9.76
CA GLN A 246 10.51 4.98 8.41
C GLN A 246 10.24 6.49 8.24
N GLN A 247 9.45 7.09 9.13
CA GLN A 247 9.17 8.52 9.06
C GLN A 247 10.32 9.36 9.62
N LYS A 248 11.04 10.08 8.76
CA LYS A 248 12.01 11.10 9.19
C LYS A 248 11.28 12.27 9.81
N PHE A 249 11.61 12.60 11.06
CA PHE A 249 10.94 13.67 11.79
C PHE A 249 11.93 14.46 12.66
N VAL A 250 11.85 15.78 12.57
CA VAL A 250 12.64 16.71 13.39
C VAL A 250 11.66 17.50 14.25
N PRO A 251 11.77 17.45 15.59
CA PRO A 251 10.85 18.15 16.47
C PRO A 251 11.07 19.67 16.40
N ASP A 252 10.00 20.44 16.64
CA ASP A 252 10.12 21.88 16.83
C ASP A 252 10.96 22.16 18.09
N ARG A 253 11.91 23.09 18.03
CA ARG A 253 12.77 23.43 19.17
C ARG A 253 11.98 23.85 20.42
N ARG A 254 10.77 24.37 20.24
CA ARG A 254 9.89 24.79 21.34
C ARG A 254 9.31 23.61 22.13
N SER A 255 9.24 22.43 21.52
CA SER A 255 8.69 21.21 22.12
C SER A 255 9.50 20.69 23.31
N GLY A 256 10.74 21.16 23.50
CA GLY A 256 11.67 20.66 24.52
C GLY A 256 12.34 19.32 24.16
N TYR A 257 11.98 18.69 23.03
CA TYR A 257 12.67 17.50 22.55
C TYR A 257 13.98 17.86 21.85
N THR A 258 15.06 17.24 22.32
CA THR A 258 16.38 17.27 21.71
C THR A 258 16.85 15.84 21.52
N LEU A 259 17.19 15.50 20.27
CA LEU A 259 17.72 14.20 19.92
C LEU A 259 19.25 14.18 20.13
N PRO A 260 19.81 13.06 20.61
CA PRO A 260 21.26 12.88 20.65
C PRO A 260 21.82 12.75 19.22
N LEU A 261 23.15 12.71 19.08
CA LEU A 261 23.77 12.44 17.79
C LEU A 261 23.36 11.05 17.25
N PRO A 262 23.23 10.85 15.92
CA PRO A 262 22.90 9.55 15.33
C PRO A 262 23.87 8.41 15.69
N SER A 263 25.10 8.74 16.08
CA SER A 263 26.10 7.77 16.55
C SER A 263 25.88 7.29 17.99
N HIS A 264 24.91 7.84 18.70
CA HIS A 264 24.59 7.44 20.07
C HIS A 264 23.91 6.07 20.08
N PRO A 265 24.33 5.12 20.94
CA PRO A 265 23.80 3.75 20.94
C PRO A 265 22.29 3.69 21.22
N GLN A 266 21.76 4.65 21.97
CA GLN A 266 20.32 4.74 22.27
C GLN A 266 19.57 5.71 21.34
N TYR A 267 20.19 6.24 20.28
CA TYR A 267 19.56 7.23 19.40
C TYR A 267 18.17 6.79 18.93
N LYS A 268 18.05 5.53 18.51
CA LYS A 268 16.80 4.87 18.11
C LYS A 268 15.71 5.00 19.18
N ALA A 269 16.03 4.69 20.43
CA ALA A 269 15.06 4.76 21.53
C ALA A 269 14.60 6.20 21.86
N TYR A 270 15.50 7.18 21.70
CA TYR A 270 15.15 8.60 21.84
C TYR A 270 14.26 9.08 20.68
N GLU A 271 14.56 8.65 19.46
CA GLU A 271 13.78 8.99 18.28
C GLU A 271 12.37 8.38 18.33
N LEU A 272 12.26 7.08 18.59
CA LEU A 272 10.98 6.39 18.73
C LEU A 272 10.14 6.97 19.87
N GLY A 273 10.75 7.18 21.04
CA GLY A 273 10.07 7.78 22.19
C GLY A 273 9.55 9.18 21.88
N MET A 274 10.34 10.01 21.20
CA MET A 274 9.91 11.33 20.76
C MET A 274 8.72 11.24 19.78
N LYS A 275 8.80 10.41 18.73
CA LYS A 275 7.71 10.27 17.74
C LYS A 275 6.41 9.80 18.40
N LEU A 276 6.51 8.78 19.25
CA LEU A 276 5.37 8.26 19.97
C LEU A 276 4.77 9.30 20.93
N ALA A 277 5.60 10.07 21.63
CA ALA A 277 5.13 11.14 22.52
C ALA A 277 4.38 12.25 21.75
N HIS A 278 4.82 12.60 20.55
CA HIS A 278 4.07 13.51 19.67
C HIS A 278 2.70 12.92 19.33
N GLY A 279 2.61 11.63 19.00
CA GLY A 279 1.33 10.95 18.74
C GLY A 279 0.35 11.06 19.91
N PHE A 280 0.81 10.80 21.13
CA PHE A 280 0.00 10.94 22.34
C PHE A 280 -0.44 12.40 22.62
N GLU A 281 0.44 13.36 22.41
CA GLU A 281 0.11 14.78 22.57
C GLU A 281 -0.93 15.23 21.53
N ILE A 282 -0.81 14.78 20.27
CA ILE A 282 -1.80 15.05 19.20
C ILE A 282 -3.17 14.52 19.62
N LEU A 283 -3.26 13.26 20.08
CA LEU A 283 -4.52 12.67 20.54
C LEU A 283 -5.17 13.50 21.66
N CYS A 284 -4.38 13.93 22.64
CA CYS A 284 -4.88 14.71 23.77
C CYS A 284 -5.32 16.12 23.36
N SER A 285 -4.65 16.72 22.36
CA SER A 285 -5.01 18.04 21.84
C SER A 285 -6.39 18.08 21.16
N LYS A 286 -6.80 16.96 20.55
CA LYS A 286 -8.09 16.79 19.85
C LYS A 286 -9.26 16.46 20.80
N CYS A 287 -9.02 16.39 22.10
CA CYS A 287 -10.05 16.03 23.07
C CYS A 287 -11.02 17.18 23.34
N SER A 288 -12.32 16.88 23.33
CA SER A 288 -13.31 17.81 23.85
C SER A 288 -13.21 17.79 25.37
N LYS A 289 -13.15 18.97 26.02
CA LYS A 289 -13.18 19.08 27.49
C LYS A 289 -14.54 18.63 28.05
N VAL A 290 -14.84 17.33 28.00
CA VAL A 290 -16.07 16.75 28.54
C VAL A 290 -15.85 16.43 30.01
N SER A 291 -16.75 16.90 30.86
CA SER A 291 -16.69 16.77 32.32
C SER A 291 -16.63 15.29 32.77
N PRO A 292 -15.84 14.97 33.82
CA PRO A 292 -15.58 13.60 34.27
C PRO A 292 -16.78 12.85 34.91
N ASP A 293 -17.94 13.49 35.07
CA ASP A 293 -19.05 12.95 35.86
C ASP A 293 -19.91 11.88 35.16
N SER A 294 -19.75 11.64 33.87
CA SER A 294 -20.58 10.67 33.13
C SER A 294 -20.04 9.23 33.09
N LYS A 295 -18.79 8.97 33.50
CA LYS A 295 -18.12 7.67 33.26
C LYS A 295 -18.08 6.69 34.44
N ARG A 296 -18.39 7.12 35.67
CA ARG A 296 -18.32 6.23 36.86
C ARG A 296 -19.41 5.17 36.97
N ASN A 297 -20.46 5.22 36.13
CA ASN A 297 -21.61 4.32 36.20
C ASN A 297 -21.54 3.08 35.30
N VAL A 298 -20.46 2.91 34.51
CA VAL A 298 -20.39 1.85 33.47
C VAL A 298 -19.97 0.49 34.03
N LEU A 299 -18.97 0.45 34.93
CA LEU A 299 -18.48 -0.77 35.57
C LEU A 299 -19.38 -1.30 36.70
N SER A 300 -20.47 -0.60 37.03
CA SER A 300 -21.45 -1.02 38.05
C SER A 300 -22.77 -1.53 37.44
N GLY A 301 -22.81 -1.73 36.12
CA GLY A 301 -24.02 -2.20 35.43
C GLY A 301 -24.30 -3.70 35.62
N PRO A 302 -25.57 -4.14 35.52
CA PRO A 302 -25.93 -5.56 35.62
C PRO A 302 -25.31 -6.42 34.49
N LEU A 303 -24.90 -5.82 33.37
CA LEU A 303 -24.20 -6.49 32.27
C LEU A 303 -22.77 -6.90 32.65
N TRP A 304 -22.04 -6.04 33.38
CA TRP A 304 -20.71 -6.38 33.90
C TRP A 304 -20.77 -7.55 34.87
N GLY A 305 -21.77 -7.56 35.78
CA GLY A 305 -21.98 -8.67 36.70
C GLY A 305 -22.23 -10.02 36.00
N ARG A 306 -22.96 -10.01 34.88
CA ARG A 306 -23.19 -11.21 34.06
C ARG A 306 -21.94 -11.66 33.30
N PHE A 307 -21.21 -10.71 32.72
CA PHE A 307 -19.94 -10.97 32.04
C PHE A 307 -18.90 -11.57 33.01
N LEU A 308 -18.73 -10.98 34.19
CA LEU A 308 -17.81 -11.48 35.22
C LEU A 308 -18.22 -12.86 35.74
N SER A 309 -19.52 -13.11 35.94
CA SER A 309 -20.02 -14.43 36.35
C SER A 309 -19.71 -15.49 35.28
N SER A 310 -19.87 -15.14 34.00
CA SER A 310 -19.54 -16.01 32.86
C SER A 310 -18.04 -16.31 32.77
N LEU A 311 -17.17 -15.32 33.04
CA LEU A 311 -15.71 -15.52 33.09
C LEU A 311 -15.30 -16.48 34.21
N LYS A 312 -15.94 -16.39 35.38
CA LYS A 312 -15.71 -17.31 36.51
C LYS A 312 -16.17 -18.73 36.18
N GLU A 313 -17.32 -18.89 35.54
CA GLU A 313 -17.84 -20.20 35.13
C GLU A 313 -16.95 -20.89 34.07
N LYS A 314 -16.33 -20.11 33.17
CA LYS A 314 -15.46 -20.63 32.11
C LYS A 314 -13.99 -20.76 32.49
N ASN A 315 -13.65 -20.71 33.78
CA ASN A 315 -12.27 -20.82 34.29
C ASN A 315 -11.29 -19.80 33.66
N TYR A 316 -11.75 -18.61 33.28
CA TYR A 316 -10.89 -17.57 32.70
C TYR A 316 -9.75 -17.18 33.65
N PHE A 317 -10.06 -17.10 34.94
CA PHE A 317 -9.08 -16.79 36.00
C PHE A 317 -8.17 -17.98 36.36
N LYS A 318 -8.24 -19.11 35.64
CA LYS A 318 -7.37 -20.29 35.81
C LYS A 318 -7.29 -20.84 37.25
N GLY A 319 -8.32 -20.61 38.06
CA GLY A 319 -8.34 -21.00 39.48
C GLY A 319 -7.48 -20.14 40.41
N GLU A 320 -6.96 -19.01 39.93
CA GLU A 320 -6.25 -18.02 40.74
C GLU A 320 -7.17 -17.42 41.81
N MET A 321 -6.64 -17.17 43.01
CA MET A 321 -7.43 -16.60 44.10
C MET A 321 -7.83 -15.15 43.78
N GLU A 322 -9.06 -14.77 44.16
CA GLU A 322 -9.55 -13.41 44.02
C GLU A 322 -8.62 -12.43 44.77
N GLY A 323 -8.02 -11.50 44.03
CA GLY A 323 -7.04 -10.55 44.55
C GLY A 323 -5.55 -10.95 44.39
N SER A 324 -5.25 -12.11 43.79
CA SER A 324 -3.90 -12.44 43.30
C SER A 324 -3.45 -11.44 42.23
N ALA A 325 -2.14 -11.18 42.11
CA ALA A 325 -1.60 -10.27 41.08
C ALA A 325 -2.02 -10.69 39.66
N LYS A 326 -1.97 -12.00 39.36
CA LYS A 326 -2.45 -12.55 38.08
C LYS A 326 -3.97 -12.48 37.91
N TYR A 327 -4.72 -12.58 39.01
CA TYR A 327 -6.17 -12.42 38.97
C TYR A 327 -6.53 -10.96 38.64
N LEU A 328 -5.83 -9.99 39.22
CA LEU A 328 -6.02 -8.56 38.94
C LEU A 328 -5.62 -8.20 37.51
N GLU A 329 -4.54 -8.77 37.01
CA GLU A 329 -4.11 -8.59 35.61
C GLU A 329 -5.18 -9.09 34.63
N LEU A 330 -5.66 -10.32 34.82
CA LEU A 330 -6.75 -10.89 34.01
C LEU A 330 -8.06 -10.12 34.16
N LEU A 331 -8.35 -9.62 35.37
CA LEU A 331 -9.53 -8.80 35.62
C LEU A 331 -9.45 -7.47 34.87
N HIS A 332 -8.30 -6.79 34.89
CA HIS A 332 -8.06 -5.58 34.11
C HIS A 332 -8.24 -5.83 32.61
N MET A 333 -7.64 -6.89 32.07
CA MET A 333 -7.83 -7.27 30.66
C MET A 333 -9.31 -7.50 30.30
N ALA A 334 -10.07 -8.12 31.20
CA ALA A 334 -11.50 -8.35 31.01
C ALA A 334 -12.32 -7.05 31.09
N GLU A 335 -11.97 -6.13 31.99
CA GLU A 335 -12.57 -4.79 32.09
C GLU A 335 -12.32 -3.97 30.83
N ASP A 336 -11.08 -3.97 30.35
CA ASP A 336 -10.64 -3.28 29.13
C ASP A 336 -11.44 -3.72 27.91
N TYR A 337 -11.60 -5.03 27.75
CA TYR A 337 -12.36 -5.63 26.67
C TYR A 337 -13.85 -5.29 26.78
N PHE A 338 -14.43 -5.38 27.97
CA PHE A 338 -15.85 -5.04 28.17
C PHE A 338 -16.15 -3.58 27.78
N GLN A 339 -15.26 -2.66 28.16
CA GLN A 339 -15.38 -1.24 27.79
C GLN A 339 -15.32 -1.03 26.27
N GLN A 340 -14.41 -1.70 25.57
CA GLN A 340 -14.27 -1.60 24.11
C GLN A 340 -15.44 -2.22 23.34
N SER A 341 -15.90 -3.39 23.79
CA SER A 341 -16.75 -4.27 22.99
C SER A 341 -18.23 -4.26 23.38
N VAL A 342 -18.58 -4.06 24.65
CA VAL A 342 -19.96 -4.25 25.14
C VAL A 342 -20.68 -2.94 25.43
N THR A 343 -19.98 -1.90 25.86
CA THR A 343 -20.58 -0.64 26.37
C THR A 343 -20.74 0.49 25.38
N LYS A 344 -20.75 0.23 24.07
CA LYS A 344 -21.22 1.24 23.10
C LYS A 344 -22.69 0.97 22.75
N PRO A 345 -23.67 1.66 23.37
CA PRO A 345 -24.97 1.81 22.74
C PRO A 345 -24.82 2.61 21.45
N GLU A 346 -25.61 2.28 20.42
CA GLU A 346 -25.55 2.85 19.06
C GLU A 346 -25.76 4.39 18.99
N SER A 347 -25.95 5.08 20.12
CA SER A 347 -26.20 6.53 20.19
C SER A 347 -25.21 7.32 21.07
N SER A 348 -24.13 6.73 21.60
CA SER A 348 -23.12 7.47 22.36
C SER A 348 -21.93 7.84 21.48
N VAL A 349 -21.65 9.15 21.39
CA VAL A 349 -20.45 9.74 20.78
C VAL A 349 -19.22 8.88 21.08
N GLU A 350 -18.50 8.48 20.03
CA GLU A 350 -17.27 7.70 20.18
C GLU A 350 -16.35 8.38 21.19
N VAL A 351 -16.00 7.69 22.27
CA VAL A 351 -14.97 8.19 23.20
C VAL A 351 -13.68 8.21 22.40
N SER A 352 -13.17 9.41 22.12
CA SER A 352 -11.91 9.58 21.42
C SER A 352 -10.81 8.87 22.22
N PRO A 353 -9.83 8.20 21.58
CA PRO A 353 -8.68 7.62 22.27
C PRO A 353 -7.98 8.64 23.20
N GLY A 354 -7.98 9.91 22.83
CA GLY A 354 -7.46 10.97 23.69
C GLY A 354 -8.27 11.18 24.98
N ASP A 355 -9.60 11.08 24.94
CA ASP A 355 -10.44 11.22 26.14
C ASP A 355 -10.20 10.05 27.11
N GLU A 356 -9.93 8.86 26.56
CA GLU A 356 -9.52 7.69 27.33
C GLU A 356 -8.16 7.92 27.99
N ILE A 357 -7.17 8.40 27.25
CA ILE A 357 -5.84 8.76 27.78
C ILE A 357 -5.95 9.76 28.94
N LEU A 358 -6.71 10.86 28.76
CA LEU A 358 -6.90 11.86 29.82
C LEU A 358 -7.59 11.29 31.06
N THR A 359 -8.55 10.37 30.88
CA THR A 359 -9.23 9.69 31.99
C THR A 359 -8.26 8.78 32.76
N LEU A 360 -7.40 8.04 32.05
CA LEU A 360 -6.37 7.19 32.65
C LEU A 360 -5.35 8.04 33.42
N LEU A 361 -4.90 9.16 32.86
CA LEU A 361 -3.97 10.06 33.56
C LEU A 361 -4.53 10.62 34.87
N GLN A 362 -5.84 10.91 34.94
CA GLN A 362 -6.47 11.41 36.16
C GLN A 362 -6.64 10.34 37.25
N THR A 363 -6.77 9.07 36.85
CA THR A 363 -7.01 7.95 37.76
C THR A 363 -5.73 7.25 38.21
N THR A 364 -4.64 7.44 37.46
CA THR A 364 -3.38 6.73 37.67
C THR A 364 -2.43 7.50 38.56
N THR A 365 -1.81 6.81 39.51
CA THR A 365 -0.68 7.34 40.29
C THR A 365 0.62 7.12 39.53
N ILE A 366 1.35 8.20 39.23
CA ILE A 366 2.65 8.14 38.56
C ILE A 366 3.76 8.06 39.61
N ASP A 367 4.45 6.93 39.69
CA ASP A 367 5.66 6.76 40.53
C ASP A 367 6.91 6.69 39.65
N LEU A 368 7.59 7.83 39.51
CA LEU A 368 8.81 7.95 38.71
C LEU A 368 9.93 7.01 39.17
N LYS A 369 10.06 6.78 40.47
CA LYS A 369 11.15 5.98 41.02
C LYS A 369 10.98 4.50 40.71
N GLU A 370 9.74 4.04 40.63
CA GLU A 370 9.43 2.70 40.15
C GLU A 370 9.81 2.55 38.68
N PHE A 371 9.43 3.50 37.84
CA PHE A 371 9.76 3.46 36.42
C PHE A 371 11.28 3.49 36.18
N GLU A 372 12.01 4.32 36.93
CA GLU A 372 13.49 4.36 36.88
C GLU A 372 14.13 3.03 37.30
N ARG A 373 13.57 2.36 38.32
CA ARG A 373 14.05 1.04 38.76
C ARG A 373 13.85 -0.02 37.69
N GLU A 374 12.72 0.00 37.00
CA GLU A 374 12.45 -0.93 35.90
C GLU A 374 13.29 -0.63 34.65
N ALA A 375 13.53 0.66 34.37
CA ALA A 375 14.43 1.09 33.29
C ALA A 375 15.85 0.53 33.43
N ALA A 376 16.29 0.24 34.67
CA ALA A 376 17.59 -0.37 34.93
C ALA A 376 17.68 -1.86 34.56
N CYS A 377 16.55 -2.54 34.32
CA CYS A 377 16.49 -3.98 34.04
C CYS A 377 15.50 -4.30 32.91
N LEU A 378 15.61 -3.58 31.78
CA LEU A 378 14.75 -3.82 30.63
C LEU A 378 15.17 -5.09 29.84
N PRO A 379 14.21 -5.88 29.34
CA PRO A 379 14.50 -6.96 28.39
C PRO A 379 15.12 -6.39 27.10
N PRO A 380 15.89 -7.20 26.35
CA PRO A 380 16.48 -6.78 25.08
C PRO A 380 15.41 -6.41 24.05
N GLU A 381 15.75 -5.50 23.15
CA GLU A 381 14.93 -5.16 21.97
C GLU A 381 14.85 -6.34 21.00
N ASP A 382 13.77 -6.38 20.23
CA ASP A 382 13.65 -7.31 19.10
C ASP A 382 14.46 -6.80 17.90
N ASP A 383 14.86 -7.71 17.02
CA ASP A 383 15.73 -7.40 15.88
C ASP A 383 14.98 -6.69 14.74
N ASP A 384 15.68 -5.81 14.03
CA ASP A 384 15.15 -4.99 12.93
C ASP A 384 15.40 -5.59 11.54
N SER A 385 16.08 -6.74 11.42
CA SER A 385 16.48 -7.29 10.11
C SER A 385 15.33 -7.52 9.15
N TRP A 386 14.13 -7.76 9.68
CA TRP A 386 12.92 -7.97 8.87
C TRP A 386 12.46 -6.72 8.11
N LEU A 387 12.96 -5.52 8.45
CA LEU A 387 12.71 -4.28 7.71
C LEU A 387 13.56 -4.16 6.45
N GLU A 388 14.71 -4.83 6.40
CA GLU A 388 15.69 -4.73 5.32
C GLU A 388 15.60 -6.00 4.46
N ILE A 389 14.93 -5.91 3.31
CA ILE A 389 14.84 -7.02 2.35
C ILE A 389 15.97 -6.85 1.33
N THR A 390 16.88 -7.83 1.27
CA THR A 390 17.92 -7.82 0.24
C THR A 390 17.35 -8.23 -1.13
N PRO A 391 17.96 -7.83 -2.26
CA PRO A 391 17.50 -8.26 -3.58
C PRO A 391 17.43 -9.80 -3.73
N ASP A 392 18.38 -10.52 -3.13
CA ASP A 392 18.40 -11.98 -3.15
C ASP A 392 17.22 -12.58 -2.34
N ASP A 393 16.88 -11.97 -1.20
CA ASP A 393 15.71 -12.37 -0.39
C ASP A 393 14.41 -12.11 -1.16
N LEU A 394 14.32 -10.98 -1.86
CA LEU A 394 13.17 -10.65 -2.70
C LEU A 394 13.02 -11.67 -3.85
N ASP A 395 14.12 -12.01 -4.53
CA ASP A 395 14.12 -13.02 -5.58
C ASP A 395 13.72 -14.40 -5.04
N GLN A 396 14.14 -14.75 -3.81
CA GLN A 396 13.70 -15.96 -3.16
C GLN A 396 12.20 -15.92 -2.86
N MET A 397 11.67 -14.82 -2.31
CA MET A 397 10.24 -14.66 -2.05
C MET A 397 9.40 -14.77 -3.32
N LEU A 398 9.85 -14.16 -4.43
CA LEU A 398 9.20 -14.25 -5.74
C LEU A 398 9.27 -15.68 -6.30
N LYS A 399 10.40 -16.38 -6.12
CA LYS A 399 10.55 -17.80 -6.50
C LYS A 399 9.68 -18.71 -5.66
N GLU A 400 9.51 -18.46 -4.37
CA GLU A 400 8.59 -19.22 -3.52
C GLU A 400 7.15 -19.00 -3.97
N ALA A 401 6.75 -17.76 -4.28
CA ALA A 401 5.44 -17.47 -4.85
C ALA A 401 5.23 -18.12 -6.25
N ARG A 402 6.29 -18.23 -7.07
CA ARG A 402 6.21 -18.75 -8.45
C ARG A 402 6.42 -20.27 -8.59
N ASN A 403 7.32 -20.88 -7.82
CA ASN A 403 7.56 -22.32 -7.85
C ASN A 403 6.45 -23.12 -7.14
N GLU A 404 5.58 -22.43 -6.42
CA GLU A 404 4.38 -23.03 -5.83
C GLU A 404 3.24 -23.24 -6.85
N SER A 405 3.34 -22.73 -8.10
CA SER A 405 2.25 -22.77 -9.08
C SER A 405 2.38 -23.78 -10.23
N LEU A 406 3.49 -24.51 -10.43
CA LEU A 406 3.60 -25.54 -11.51
C LEU A 406 4.52 -26.74 -11.14
N PRO A 407 4.13 -28.00 -11.41
CA PRO A 407 5.08 -29.11 -11.49
C PRO A 407 5.84 -29.04 -12.83
N SER A 408 7.17 -29.03 -12.75
CA SER A 408 8.14 -28.90 -13.85
C SER A 408 7.91 -29.84 -15.03
N SER A 409 7.83 -29.29 -16.26
CA SER A 409 8.10 -30.01 -17.51
C SER A 409 9.35 -29.43 -18.18
N ASN A 410 10.37 -30.26 -18.36
CA ASN A 410 11.65 -29.93 -18.98
C ASN A 410 11.52 -29.76 -20.50
N GLU A 411 11.90 -28.62 -21.06
CA GLU A 411 12.33 -28.51 -22.46
C GLU A 411 13.64 -27.72 -22.56
N GLU A 412 14.55 -28.23 -23.40
CA GLU A 412 15.97 -27.83 -23.52
C GLU A 412 16.13 -26.60 -24.43
N GLU A 413 16.64 -25.49 -23.91
CA GLU A 413 16.93 -24.28 -24.68
C GLU A 413 18.32 -24.32 -25.34
N GLN A 414 18.36 -24.09 -26.66
CA GLN A 414 19.57 -23.91 -27.46
C GLN A 414 20.05 -22.45 -27.36
N LYS A 415 21.33 -22.26 -27.00
CA LYS A 415 21.96 -20.96 -26.68
C LYS A 415 22.60 -20.33 -27.92
N TYR A 416 22.16 -19.14 -28.33
CA TYR A 416 22.79 -18.28 -29.35
C TYR A 416 23.50 -17.07 -28.71
N ASP A 417 24.56 -16.57 -29.34
CA ASP A 417 25.44 -15.49 -28.82
C ASP A 417 24.98 -14.10 -29.31
N LEU A 418 24.43 -13.30 -28.39
CA LEU A 418 23.69 -12.05 -28.67
C LEU A 418 24.59 -10.81 -28.77
N GLU A 419 25.81 -10.87 -28.26
CA GLU A 419 26.77 -9.76 -28.40
C GLU A 419 27.21 -9.61 -29.86
N ALA A 420 27.40 -10.74 -30.55
CA ALA A 420 27.71 -10.79 -31.97
C ALA A 420 26.57 -10.21 -32.84
N VAL A 421 25.30 -10.44 -32.44
CA VAL A 421 24.14 -9.94 -33.18
C VAL A 421 24.02 -8.42 -33.03
N ALA A 422 24.15 -7.89 -31.82
CA ALA A 422 24.11 -6.45 -31.57
C ALA A 422 25.26 -5.70 -32.27
N GLU A 423 26.47 -6.26 -32.26
CA GLU A 423 27.60 -5.72 -33.03
C GLU A 423 27.35 -5.79 -34.54
N SER A 424 26.75 -6.87 -35.05
CA SER A 424 26.42 -7.01 -36.47
C SER A 424 25.36 -6.00 -36.92
N MET A 425 24.37 -5.71 -36.07
CA MET A 425 23.29 -4.74 -36.35
C MET A 425 23.80 -3.30 -36.25
N LYS A 426 24.70 -3.02 -35.30
CA LYS A 426 25.41 -1.73 -35.20
C LYS A 426 26.36 -1.52 -36.38
N ALA A 427 27.03 -2.57 -36.85
CA ALA A 427 27.84 -2.55 -38.06
C ALA A 427 26.99 -2.37 -39.34
N PHE A 428 25.77 -2.92 -39.36
CA PHE A 428 24.83 -2.75 -40.47
C PHE A 428 24.28 -1.32 -40.56
N VAL A 429 23.86 -0.75 -39.43
CA VAL A 429 23.33 0.63 -39.35
C VAL A 429 24.40 1.69 -39.62
N SER A 430 25.65 1.45 -39.20
CA SER A 430 26.76 2.39 -39.44
C SER A 430 27.31 2.33 -40.87
N LYS A 431 27.03 1.27 -41.63
CA LYS A 431 27.46 1.13 -43.03
C LYS A 431 26.41 1.73 -43.95
N VAL A 432 26.36 3.06 -43.96
CA VAL A 432 25.48 3.88 -44.80
C VAL A 432 25.51 3.40 -46.25
N SER A 433 24.33 2.99 -46.71
CA SER A 433 23.97 2.66 -48.09
C SER A 433 24.64 3.59 -49.11
N THR A 434 25.53 3.04 -49.93
CA THR A 434 25.90 3.69 -51.20
C THR A 434 24.72 3.62 -52.17
N HIS A 435 24.69 4.50 -53.18
CA HIS A 435 23.56 4.66 -54.12
C HIS A 435 23.25 3.43 -55.02
N GLU A 436 23.88 2.28 -54.79
CA GLU A 436 23.70 1.05 -55.55
C GLU A 436 23.31 -0.16 -54.67
N GLY A 437 22.99 0.06 -53.39
CA GLY A 437 22.62 -1.00 -52.44
C GLY A 437 23.83 -1.65 -51.75
N ALA A 438 23.59 -2.22 -50.57
CA ALA A 438 24.62 -2.90 -49.77
C ALA A 438 24.73 -4.37 -50.19
N GLU A 439 25.86 -4.76 -50.78
CA GLU A 439 26.18 -6.18 -50.96
C GLU A 439 26.48 -6.83 -49.59
N MET A 440 25.74 -7.90 -49.32
CA MET A 440 25.62 -8.62 -48.05
C MET A 440 26.66 -9.75 -47.97
N PRO A 441 27.61 -9.77 -47.01
CA PRO A 441 28.49 -10.92 -46.79
C PRO A 441 27.87 -11.83 -45.72
N TRP A 442 26.92 -12.69 -46.12
CA TRP A 442 26.41 -13.74 -45.24
C TRP A 442 26.97 -15.05 -45.77
N SER A 443 27.77 -15.72 -44.94
CA SER A 443 27.95 -17.14 -45.12
C SER A 443 26.63 -17.79 -44.71
N SER A 444 26.09 -18.57 -45.64
CA SER A 444 24.80 -19.23 -45.55
C SER A 444 24.75 -20.12 -44.33
N ASP A 445 23.90 -19.77 -43.35
CA ASP A 445 23.16 -20.66 -42.46
C ASP A 445 22.82 -19.86 -41.19
N GLU A 446 21.71 -19.10 -41.18
CA GLU A 446 20.85 -18.78 -40.03
C GLU A 446 19.51 -18.20 -40.55
N SER A 447 18.40 -18.60 -39.95
CA SER A 447 17.03 -18.37 -40.44
C SER A 447 16.61 -16.90 -40.41
N HIS A 448 15.97 -16.48 -41.51
CA HIS A 448 15.52 -15.11 -41.78
C HIS A 448 14.62 -14.52 -40.68
N VAL A 449 15.09 -13.45 -40.02
CA VAL A 449 14.23 -12.51 -39.28
C VAL A 449 13.46 -11.67 -40.30
N THR A 450 12.13 -11.82 -40.34
CA THR A 450 11.26 -11.02 -41.22
C THR A 450 10.81 -9.77 -40.48
N PHE A 451 11.40 -8.62 -40.83
CA PHE A 451 10.98 -7.31 -40.33
C PHE A 451 10.11 -6.62 -41.38
N ASP A 452 8.80 -6.48 -41.09
CA ASP A 452 7.86 -5.79 -41.96
C ASP A 452 7.74 -4.31 -41.56
N VAL A 453 8.47 -3.48 -42.30
CA VAL A 453 8.55 -2.02 -42.09
C VAL A 453 7.19 -1.34 -42.28
N ASP A 454 6.31 -1.88 -43.13
CA ASP A 454 5.01 -1.28 -43.45
C ASP A 454 3.97 -1.55 -42.35
N SER A 455 4.11 -2.65 -41.62
CA SER A 455 3.26 -2.94 -40.47
C SER A 455 3.67 -2.14 -39.24
N PHE A 456 4.98 -1.93 -39.05
CA PHE A 456 5.53 -1.13 -37.94
C PHE A 456 5.12 0.35 -38.04
N THR A 457 5.24 0.94 -39.23
CA THR A 457 4.87 2.35 -39.47
C THR A 457 3.37 2.61 -39.30
N LYS A 458 2.50 1.68 -39.75
CA LYS A 458 1.05 1.79 -39.55
C LYS A 458 0.60 1.68 -38.08
N ALA A 459 1.33 0.93 -37.26
CA ALA A 459 1.04 0.83 -35.83
C ALA A 459 1.44 2.12 -35.10
N LEU A 460 2.55 2.74 -35.52
CA LEU A 460 3.01 4.02 -35.00
C LEU A 460 2.02 5.16 -35.31
N ASP A 461 1.52 5.24 -36.54
CA ASP A 461 0.53 6.25 -36.96
C ASP A 461 -0.80 6.11 -36.21
N ARG A 462 -1.19 4.88 -35.82
CA ARG A 462 -2.41 4.62 -35.04
C ARG A 462 -2.32 5.12 -33.60
N ILE A 463 -1.12 5.15 -33.03
CA ILE A 463 -0.88 5.58 -31.65
C ILE A 463 -0.66 7.09 -31.58
N LEU A 464 -0.09 7.70 -32.62
CA LEU A 464 0.25 9.12 -32.66
C LEU A 464 -0.84 10.04 -33.27
N GLY A 465 -2.00 9.49 -33.63
CA GLY A 465 -3.27 10.23 -33.77
C GLY A 465 -3.20 11.51 -34.62
N ALA A 466 -3.02 11.37 -35.93
CA ALA A 466 -3.04 12.50 -36.87
C ALA A 466 -4.40 12.76 -37.55
N ASP A 467 -5.44 11.98 -37.27
CA ASP A 467 -6.79 12.23 -37.77
C ASP A 467 -7.74 12.59 -36.61
N SER A 468 -8.05 13.89 -36.56
CA SER A 468 -9.05 14.50 -35.70
C SER A 468 -10.47 14.09 -36.10
N GLU A 469 -11.15 13.33 -35.26
CA GLU A 469 -12.61 13.32 -35.17
C GLU A 469 -12.96 13.44 -33.69
N GLU A 470 -13.78 14.45 -33.39
CA GLU A 470 -14.23 14.88 -32.08
C GLU A 470 -14.88 13.73 -31.29
N LEU A 471 -14.41 13.48 -30.07
CA LEU A 471 -15.16 12.74 -29.06
C LEU A 471 -15.31 13.64 -27.84
N ASP A 472 -16.51 14.19 -27.71
CA ASP A 472 -17.06 14.79 -26.50
C ASP A 472 -16.87 13.84 -25.32
N SER A 473 -16.21 14.33 -24.27
CA SER A 473 -16.42 13.85 -22.91
C SER A 473 -16.38 15.07 -21.99
N ASP A 474 -17.55 15.67 -21.84
CA ASP A 474 -17.91 16.44 -20.65
C ASP A 474 -17.85 15.52 -19.43
N ASP A 475 -17.17 16.00 -18.38
CA ASP A 475 -17.38 15.74 -16.94
C ASP A 475 -16.04 15.58 -16.24
N LEU A 476 -15.49 16.68 -15.70
CA LEU A 476 -14.84 16.81 -14.39
C LEU A 476 -14.35 18.27 -14.24
N ASP A 477 -15.28 19.20 -14.06
CA ASP A 477 -14.99 20.54 -13.53
C ASP A 477 -15.11 20.49 -11.99
N GLU A 478 -14.00 20.61 -11.27
CA GLU A 478 -13.89 21.26 -9.95
C GLU A 478 -12.41 21.26 -9.52
N GLU A 479 -11.60 22.15 -10.11
CA GLU A 479 -10.36 22.61 -9.47
C GLU A 479 -10.57 24.05 -8.98
N GLU A 480 -10.63 24.19 -7.65
CA GLU A 480 -10.65 25.48 -6.95
C GLU A 480 -9.34 26.24 -7.24
N GLU A 481 -9.47 27.30 -8.04
CA GLU A 481 -8.43 28.29 -8.31
C GLU A 481 -8.08 29.03 -7.00
N PHE A 482 -6.88 28.77 -6.48
CA PHE A 482 -6.34 29.40 -5.27
C PHE A 482 -6.01 30.88 -5.54
N ASP A 483 -6.95 31.76 -5.20
CA ASP A 483 -6.80 33.21 -5.23
C ASP A 483 -5.82 33.68 -4.13
N PHE A 484 -4.64 34.15 -4.53
CA PHE A 484 -3.74 34.91 -3.68
C PHE A 484 -4.21 36.36 -3.62
N SER A 485 -5.09 36.68 -2.66
CA SER A 485 -5.36 38.06 -2.26
C SER A 485 -4.49 38.44 -1.05
N ASP A 486 -3.44 39.21 -1.31
CA ASP A 486 -2.76 40.04 -0.31
C ASP A 486 -3.58 41.34 -0.14
N GLU A 487 -4.27 41.47 0.98
CA GLU A 487 -4.84 42.74 1.46
C GLU A 487 -3.83 43.39 2.42
N ASP A 488 -3.24 44.51 1.99
CA ASP A 488 -3.12 45.78 2.72
C ASP A 488 -1.95 46.61 2.15
N ASP A 489 -2.27 47.68 1.41
CA ASP A 489 -1.70 49.00 1.70
C ASP A 489 -2.44 50.12 0.95
N GLU A 490 -2.77 51.16 1.70
CA GLU A 490 -3.52 52.36 1.33
C GLU A 490 -2.68 53.36 0.49
N ASP A 491 -3.40 54.10 -0.36
CA ASP A 491 -3.11 55.44 -0.91
C ASP A 491 -1.87 55.65 -1.80
N LEU A 492 -2.11 56.05 -3.06
CA LEU A 492 -1.85 57.41 -3.57
C LEU A 492 -2.14 57.53 -5.09
N ASP A 493 -2.93 58.55 -5.43
CA ASP A 493 -3.29 58.98 -6.78
C ASP A 493 -2.09 59.26 -7.70
N ALA A 494 -2.13 58.74 -8.95
CA ALA A 494 -1.57 59.43 -10.11
C ALA A 494 -2.09 58.85 -11.44
N GLU A 495 -2.88 59.66 -12.15
CA GLU A 495 -3.28 59.44 -13.55
C GLU A 495 -2.07 59.16 -14.45
N ASN A 496 -2.09 58.03 -15.17
CA ASN A 496 -1.40 57.95 -16.45
C ASN A 496 -2.11 56.97 -17.39
N GLN A 497 -2.91 57.52 -18.31
CA GLN A 497 -3.51 56.78 -19.42
C GLN A 497 -2.39 56.23 -20.32
N ARG A 498 -2.13 54.92 -20.27
CA ARG A 498 -1.46 54.19 -21.35
C ARG A 498 -2.41 53.11 -21.86
N GLN A 499 -2.66 53.16 -23.16
CA GLN A 499 -3.52 52.24 -23.89
C GLN A 499 -2.94 50.82 -23.83
N ASP A 500 -3.62 49.91 -23.15
CA ASP A 500 -3.42 48.47 -23.31
C ASP A 500 -3.90 48.05 -24.71
N GLN A 501 -2.95 47.97 -25.65
CA GLN A 501 -3.15 47.21 -26.88
C GLN A 501 -3.06 45.73 -26.52
N LYS A 502 -4.20 45.02 -26.54
CA LYS A 502 -4.24 43.55 -26.59
C LYS A 502 -3.45 43.09 -27.82
N ALA A 503 -2.21 42.62 -27.61
CA ALA A 503 -1.43 41.96 -28.63
C ALA A 503 -2.17 40.70 -29.09
N SER A 504 -2.17 40.45 -30.40
CA SER A 504 -2.88 39.31 -30.96
C SER A 504 -2.17 37.99 -30.62
N PRO A 505 -2.88 36.85 -30.43
CA PRO A 505 -2.27 35.56 -30.12
C PRO A 505 -1.16 35.13 -31.09
N ASN A 506 -1.22 35.63 -32.33
CA ASN A 506 -0.25 35.31 -33.38
C ASN A 506 1.12 36.00 -33.17
N GLU A 507 1.16 37.15 -32.49
CA GLU A 507 2.43 37.85 -32.17
C GLU A 507 3.17 37.19 -31.01
N LEU A 508 2.44 36.64 -30.03
CA LEU A 508 3.00 35.84 -28.93
C LEU A 508 3.63 34.53 -29.44
N ILE A 509 2.99 33.84 -30.38
CA ILE A 509 3.53 32.63 -31.01
C ILE A 509 4.80 32.95 -31.83
N GLY A 510 4.82 34.10 -32.53
CA GLY A 510 6.01 34.58 -33.23
C GLY A 510 7.18 34.89 -32.30
N SER A 511 6.90 35.53 -31.16
CA SER A 511 7.88 35.82 -30.12
C SER A 511 8.47 34.54 -29.51
N LEU A 512 7.60 33.56 -29.20
CA LEU A 512 8.03 32.26 -28.65
C LEU A 512 8.91 31.48 -29.64
N LYS A 513 8.54 31.47 -30.93
CA LYS A 513 9.34 30.80 -31.97
C LYS A 513 10.71 31.46 -32.16
N SER A 514 10.78 32.78 -32.05
CA SER A 514 12.06 33.51 -32.07
C SER A 514 12.94 33.13 -30.88
N TYR A 515 12.33 32.98 -29.70
CA TYR A 515 13.05 32.60 -28.48
C TYR A 515 13.57 31.15 -28.55
N MET A 516 12.77 30.22 -29.07
CA MET A 516 13.20 28.84 -29.31
C MET A 516 14.38 28.76 -30.29
N ASN A 517 14.34 29.50 -31.39
CA ASN A 517 15.43 29.54 -32.37
C ASN A 517 16.73 30.12 -31.77
N GLU A 518 16.62 31.10 -30.88
CA GLU A 518 17.79 31.69 -30.20
C GLU A 518 18.40 30.70 -29.20
N MET A 519 17.58 29.94 -28.47
CA MET A 519 18.01 28.86 -27.59
C MET A 519 18.70 27.72 -28.37
N ASP A 520 18.13 27.30 -29.50
CA ASP A 520 18.72 26.24 -30.33
C ASP A 520 20.08 26.65 -30.91
N ARG A 521 20.25 27.93 -31.29
CA ARG A 521 21.53 28.48 -31.75
C ARG A 521 22.60 28.43 -30.65
N GLU A 522 22.23 28.68 -29.40
CA GLU A 522 23.16 28.58 -28.27
C GLU A 522 23.49 27.12 -27.93
N LEU A 523 22.52 26.21 -28.05
CA LEU A 523 22.70 24.79 -27.74
C LEU A 523 23.43 24.00 -28.82
N ALA A 524 23.38 24.42 -30.10
CA ALA A 524 23.98 23.72 -31.24
C ALA A 524 25.48 23.41 -31.07
N HIS A 525 26.21 24.27 -30.35
CA HIS A 525 27.64 24.08 -30.11
C HIS A 525 27.97 23.28 -28.84
N THR A 526 26.97 23.02 -27.99
CA THR A 526 27.13 22.27 -26.74
C THR A 526 27.11 20.75 -26.98
N ASN A 527 27.57 19.97 -26.00
CA ASN A 527 27.47 18.51 -26.08
C ASN A 527 26.01 18.04 -26.21
N VAL A 528 25.06 18.79 -25.63
CA VAL A 528 23.61 18.52 -25.74
C VAL A 528 23.12 18.65 -27.18
N GLY A 529 23.52 19.71 -27.90
CA GLY A 529 23.15 19.89 -29.31
C GLY A 529 23.78 18.85 -30.25
N LYS A 530 24.93 18.28 -29.88
CA LYS A 530 25.61 17.22 -30.67
C LYS A 530 25.06 15.81 -30.41
N SER A 531 24.30 15.62 -29.33
CA SER A 531 23.67 14.33 -29.00
C SER A 531 22.47 13.99 -29.88
N PHE A 532 21.91 14.97 -30.62
CA PHE A 532 20.76 14.76 -31.48
C PHE A 532 21.15 14.61 -32.95
N THR A 533 20.64 13.59 -33.63
CA THR A 533 20.74 13.45 -35.08
C THR A 533 19.76 14.39 -35.79
N THR A 534 20.22 15.15 -36.79
CA THR A 534 19.38 16.08 -37.58
C THR A 534 19.21 15.58 -39.02
N GLN A 535 18.08 15.91 -39.66
CA GLN A 535 17.81 15.52 -41.04
C GLN A 535 18.76 16.25 -42.02
N LYS A 536 19.49 15.51 -42.85
CA LYS A 536 20.31 16.09 -43.93
C LYS A 536 19.44 16.39 -45.16
N LYS A 537 19.26 17.67 -45.51
CA LYS A 537 18.69 18.07 -46.82
C LYS A 537 19.60 17.56 -47.95
N GLY A 538 19.15 16.55 -48.68
CA GLY A 538 19.78 16.08 -49.92
C GLY A 538 19.68 17.11 -51.04
N ALA A 539 20.79 17.33 -51.74
CA ALA A 539 20.92 18.25 -52.86
C ALA A 539 19.99 17.88 -54.04
N SER A 540 19.17 18.84 -54.51
CA SER A 540 18.68 18.88 -55.90
C SER A 540 18.16 20.25 -56.31
N SER A 541 18.52 20.62 -57.54
CA SER A 541 18.07 21.76 -58.36
C SER A 541 18.92 23.04 -58.35
N VAL A 542 19.84 22.99 -59.30
CA VAL A 542 20.70 24.01 -59.93
C VAL A 542 19.87 25.15 -60.56
N ASN A 543 20.29 26.42 -60.38
CA ASN A 543 20.50 27.42 -61.45
C ASN A 543 20.65 28.85 -60.90
N ALA A 544 21.88 29.40 -60.92
CA ALA A 544 22.23 30.68 -61.56
C ALA A 544 23.66 31.11 -61.17
N ILE A 545 24.42 31.50 -62.18
CA ILE A 545 25.87 31.73 -62.19
C ILE A 545 26.17 33.24 -61.99
N THR A 546 27.08 33.54 -61.06
CA THR A 546 28.14 34.59 -61.07
C THR A 546 27.78 36.09 -61.00
N SER A 547 28.30 36.78 -59.98
CA SER A 547 29.17 37.97 -60.15
C SER A 547 30.03 38.24 -58.90
N GLN A 548 31.22 38.80 -59.12
CA GLN A 548 32.39 38.78 -58.24
C GLN A 548 32.54 40.01 -57.31
N SER A 549 33.32 39.81 -56.24
CA SER A 549 34.36 40.70 -55.66
C SER A 549 34.10 41.48 -54.34
N ALA A 550 34.85 41.03 -53.32
CA ALA A 550 35.74 41.76 -52.38
C ALA A 550 35.19 42.62 -51.21
N GLY A 551 35.45 42.17 -49.96
CA GLY A 551 35.49 42.98 -48.72
C GLY A 551 35.16 42.16 -47.45
N PRO A 552 35.85 42.33 -46.29
CA PRO A 552 36.21 41.21 -45.41
C PRO A 552 35.23 40.86 -44.27
N ASP A 553 35.19 39.55 -43.98
CA ASP A 553 35.17 38.91 -42.66
C ASP A 553 34.20 39.42 -41.58
N SER A 554 33.01 38.82 -41.56
CA SER A 554 32.28 38.53 -40.32
C SER A 554 31.70 37.12 -40.46
N GLY A 555 32.52 36.13 -40.10
CA GLY A 555 32.13 34.72 -40.05
C GLY A 555 31.13 34.46 -38.93
N ALA A 556 29.84 34.56 -39.25
CA ALA A 556 28.81 33.73 -38.66
C ALA A 556 28.21 32.96 -39.82
N GLU A 557 28.70 31.73 -40.03
CA GLU A 557 27.98 30.78 -40.90
C GLU A 557 26.61 30.59 -40.27
N ASP A 558 25.57 31.08 -40.94
CA ASP A 558 24.18 30.72 -40.65
C ASP A 558 24.07 29.20 -40.82
N THR A 559 24.33 28.46 -39.75
CA THR A 559 23.93 27.06 -39.64
C THR A 559 22.41 27.06 -39.67
N GLU A 560 21.84 26.89 -40.86
CA GLU A 560 20.42 26.62 -41.07
C GLU A 560 20.06 25.44 -40.16
N LEU A 561 19.45 25.74 -39.00
CA LEU A 561 19.12 24.74 -37.98
C LEU A 561 18.13 23.76 -38.60
N THR A 562 18.62 22.57 -38.97
CA THR A 562 17.76 21.51 -39.48
C THR A 562 17.01 20.87 -38.32
N PRO A 563 15.70 20.63 -38.46
CA PRO A 563 14.92 19.99 -37.40
C PRO A 563 15.53 18.63 -37.04
N VAL A 564 15.46 18.32 -35.76
CA VAL A 564 15.92 17.06 -35.18
C VAL A 564 15.12 15.91 -35.79
N ASP A 565 15.80 14.84 -36.17
CA ASP A 565 15.15 13.61 -36.62
C ASP A 565 14.65 12.86 -35.39
N VAL A 566 13.38 13.05 -35.06
CA VAL A 566 12.76 12.51 -33.83
C VAL A 566 12.78 10.98 -33.86
N ASP A 567 12.53 10.37 -35.02
CA ASP A 567 12.42 8.92 -35.16
C ASP A 567 13.77 8.24 -34.96
N MET A 568 14.83 8.77 -35.60
CA MET A 568 16.17 8.20 -35.47
C MET A 568 16.74 8.36 -34.05
N ASN A 569 16.50 9.51 -33.41
CA ASN A 569 16.93 9.73 -32.02
C ASN A 569 16.13 8.85 -31.05
N LEU A 570 14.85 8.63 -31.30
CA LEU A 570 14.03 7.74 -30.48
C LEU A 570 14.58 6.32 -30.55
N VAL A 571 14.83 5.79 -31.75
CA VAL A 571 15.36 4.43 -31.92
C VAL A 571 16.77 4.29 -31.34
N ALA A 572 17.64 5.28 -31.53
CA ALA A 572 18.99 5.28 -30.97
C ALA A 572 18.97 5.26 -29.43
N ASN A 573 18.18 6.15 -28.81
CA ASN A 573 18.05 6.21 -27.36
C ASN A 573 17.38 4.96 -26.78
N LEU A 574 16.44 4.35 -27.51
CA LEU A 574 15.78 3.10 -27.11
C LEU A 574 16.77 1.93 -27.11
N LEU A 575 17.58 1.80 -28.17
CA LEU A 575 18.61 0.76 -28.26
C LEU A 575 19.75 0.96 -27.26
N GLU A 576 20.17 2.22 -27.03
CA GLU A 576 21.19 2.53 -26.02
C GLU A 576 20.66 2.23 -24.60
N SER A 577 19.41 2.60 -24.31
CA SER A 577 18.74 2.27 -23.04
C SER A 577 18.58 0.75 -22.83
N TYR A 578 18.32 -0.01 -23.90
CA TYR A 578 18.26 -1.47 -23.84
C TYR A 578 19.64 -2.10 -23.61
N SER A 579 20.67 -1.65 -24.32
CA SER A 579 22.04 -2.14 -24.12
C SER A 579 22.60 -1.80 -22.73
N ALA A 580 22.26 -0.64 -22.17
CA ALA A 580 22.59 -0.29 -20.79
C ALA A 580 21.89 -1.21 -19.77
N GLN A 581 20.71 -1.74 -20.10
CA GLN A 581 19.98 -2.71 -19.27
C GLN A 581 20.64 -4.10 -19.26
N SER A 582 21.68 -4.35 -20.07
CA SER A 582 22.46 -5.59 -20.07
C SER A 582 21.62 -6.88 -20.19
N GLY A 583 20.43 -6.79 -20.81
CA GLY A 583 19.49 -7.91 -20.96
C GLY A 583 18.66 -8.25 -19.73
N LEU A 584 18.60 -7.38 -18.72
CA LEU A 584 17.62 -7.46 -17.63
C LEU A 584 16.31 -6.78 -18.05
N ALA A 585 15.18 -7.25 -17.53
CA ALA A 585 13.88 -6.61 -17.75
C ALA A 585 13.90 -5.17 -17.21
N GLY A 586 13.83 -4.19 -18.11
CA GLY A 586 13.80 -2.77 -17.80
C GLY A 586 12.66 -2.04 -18.50
N PRO A 587 12.49 -0.72 -18.25
CA PRO A 587 11.39 0.07 -18.80
C PRO A 587 11.30 -0.05 -20.33
N THR A 588 12.46 -0.05 -20.98
CA THR A 588 12.57 -0.13 -22.44
C THR A 588 12.26 -1.52 -22.98
N SER A 589 12.73 -2.57 -22.30
CA SER A 589 12.41 -3.96 -22.63
C SER A 589 10.90 -4.23 -22.53
N ASN A 590 10.26 -3.76 -21.46
CA ASN A 590 8.80 -3.90 -21.26
C ASN A 590 8.00 -3.15 -22.33
N ILE A 591 8.43 -1.94 -22.71
CA ILE A 591 7.80 -1.15 -23.76
C ILE A 591 7.92 -1.87 -25.12
N LEU A 592 9.10 -2.39 -25.47
CA LEU A 592 9.31 -3.13 -26.72
C LEU A 592 8.48 -4.42 -26.78
N GLN A 593 8.39 -5.14 -25.65
CA GLN A 593 7.56 -6.34 -25.54
C GLN A 593 6.06 -6.02 -25.69
N SER A 594 5.60 -4.91 -25.11
CA SER A 594 4.21 -4.44 -25.28
C SER A 594 3.89 -4.03 -26.73
N MET A 595 4.91 -3.63 -27.50
CA MET A 595 4.80 -3.32 -28.94
C MET A 595 4.96 -4.56 -29.83
N GLY A 596 5.05 -5.76 -29.26
CA GLY A 596 5.16 -7.02 -30.00
C GLY A 596 6.55 -7.30 -30.59
N VAL A 597 7.56 -6.51 -30.20
CA VAL A 597 8.97 -6.72 -30.59
C VAL A 597 9.65 -7.54 -29.50
N TYR A 598 9.77 -8.84 -29.73
CA TYR A 598 10.46 -9.76 -28.82
C TYR A 598 11.96 -9.74 -29.09
N LEU A 599 12.73 -9.15 -28.18
CA LEU A 599 14.19 -9.24 -28.17
C LEU A 599 14.60 -10.45 -27.31
N PRO A 600 15.59 -11.28 -27.71
CA PRO A 600 15.99 -12.45 -26.93
C PRO A 600 16.68 -12.08 -25.60
N GLU A 601 16.46 -12.88 -24.54
CA GLU A 601 17.07 -12.71 -23.21
C GLU A 601 18.56 -13.12 -23.17
N ASN A 602 19.39 -12.38 -22.42
CA ASN A 602 20.84 -12.60 -22.31
C ASN A 602 21.18 -13.76 -21.35
N ALA A 603 22.02 -14.70 -21.82
CA ALA A 603 22.46 -15.85 -21.04
C ALA A 603 23.95 -15.78 -20.65
N ASP A 604 24.33 -14.87 -19.76
CA ASP A 604 25.70 -14.80 -19.23
C ASP A 604 25.73 -14.68 -17.71
N HIS A 605 25.60 -15.82 -17.01
CA HIS A 605 26.35 -16.14 -15.78
C HIS A 605 26.24 -17.64 -15.43
N ILE A 606 27.09 -18.48 -16.04
CA ILE A 606 27.52 -19.75 -15.41
C ILE A 606 29.05 -19.81 -15.51
N GLY A 607 29.70 -19.71 -14.35
CA GLY A 607 31.14 -19.59 -14.21
C GLY A 607 31.95 -20.81 -14.66
N THR A 608 33.10 -20.53 -15.27
CA THR A 608 34.16 -21.52 -15.53
C THR A 608 35.09 -21.61 -14.33
N ASN A 609 34.85 -22.62 -13.48
CA ASN A 609 35.77 -23.08 -12.45
C ASN A 609 36.55 -24.28 -13.01
N LYS A 610 37.79 -24.07 -13.48
CA LYS A 610 38.87 -25.04 -13.81
C LYS A 610 40.12 -24.17 -14.09
N GLY A 611 41.27 -24.23 -13.42
CA GLY A 611 41.94 -25.33 -12.74
C GLY A 611 43.11 -25.82 -13.59
N GLU A 612 44.24 -25.11 -13.62
CA GLU A 612 45.54 -25.53 -14.18
C GLU A 612 46.65 -24.81 -13.36
N THR A 613 47.51 -25.44 -12.52
CA THR A 613 48.75 -26.20 -12.84
C THR A 613 49.50 -25.56 -14.01
N GLU A 614 50.60 -24.82 -13.84
CA GLU A 614 51.90 -25.16 -13.24
C GLU A 614 52.61 -23.91 -12.66
#